data_AF-A0A0B2UM20-F1
#
_entry.id   AF-A0A0B2UM20-F1
#
_cell.length_a   1.000
_cell.length_b   1.000
_cell.length_c   1.000
_cell.angle_alpha   90.00
_cell.angle_beta   90.00
_cell.angle_gamma   90.00
#
_symmetry.space_group_name_H-M   'P 1'
#
loop_
_entity.id
_entity.type
_entity.pdbx_description
1 polymer ?
#
loop_
_entity_poly.entity_id
_entity_poly.type
_entity_poly.pdbx_seq_one_letter_code
_entity_poly.pdbx_strand_id
1 'polypeptide(L)'
;MEERSFSLQFNPLQRIKTVKEYENEIEELRNENFELKHQVLHYKGQQGPTIQEDIQKLLVDSKRSIDILEEENEGLNKQVEEMAERIRRMINEKDEMERRLGMNLSEFCSKIAMLEEENGRLLKHLEGMNGVNAKIRMENEKLIDENTKIREESAIVNEKLNQSRSGLEEQMTEVVEERMMIEKELLSYKNAVLNLNKERDQLVYERERERGEYCGRISQLQAVIGDFESRVNGSECEMMKMREHYGKMKSEYDEMYRQRQSGEMYIQEMKENYMRETKEKQELALKNEGMKREIEQLKDVRAELKKRIEVCENEKRALCYKVSQDKASDDEIDRLRNEMSMLRKEKDEMREGIENLKKRCEGYVEELEKSKDLQGILKGFVQEKGKECDRKIQEIVKIADEVDDKVCLLWKMMGEMRKSRGDGELGRQETEFLHKEISNLKRKIEEYQKIARVDDEGMKFLRGLGINPSAHLNEVVIRFRCVYKDVMRKMRLIDKEANEAMGFAENNKDVMHERTMKYLEEFTNEFNIARKDLEECKKYLEKKGKENKNLKANNQYLEKRFDECKRSEERMKSLYVIMADKLKKKDEAISKLEMRIGVL
;
A
#
# COMPACT_ATOMS: atom_id res chain seq x y z
N MET A 1 -20.20 141.50 77.47
CA MET A 1 -21.60 141.92 77.70
C MET A 1 -21.65 142.68 79.05
N GLU A 2 -22.27 143.88 79.11
CA GLU A 2 -22.03 145.04 80.05
C GLU A 2 -23.37 145.62 80.65
N GLU A 3 -23.57 146.68 81.48
CA GLU A 3 -22.82 147.80 82.17
C GLU A 3 -23.63 148.29 83.45
N ARG A 4 -23.73 149.49 84.10
CA ARG A 4 -23.36 150.96 83.95
C ARG A 4 -23.18 151.68 85.36
N SER A 5 -23.80 152.84 85.68
CA SER A 5 -23.55 153.75 86.87
C SER A 5 -24.71 154.76 87.22
N PHE A 6 -24.57 155.80 88.09
CA PHE A 6 -25.15 157.23 88.03
C PHE A 6 -25.31 158.14 89.35
N SER A 7 -25.65 159.48 89.27
CA SER A 7 -25.79 160.61 90.32
C SER A 7 -26.54 161.93 89.80
N LEU A 8 -26.73 163.21 90.34
CA LEU A 8 -26.32 164.16 91.48
C LEU A 8 -27.13 165.58 91.51
N GLN A 9 -26.81 166.61 92.39
CA GLN A 9 -27.09 168.14 92.44
C GLN A 9 -28.40 168.83 93.05
N PHE A 10 -28.64 170.19 93.26
CA PHE A 10 -27.98 171.40 93.96
C PHE A 10 -28.78 172.82 93.87
N ASN A 11 -28.82 173.84 94.83
CA ASN A 11 -29.21 175.34 94.64
C ASN A 11 -29.31 176.39 95.88
N PRO A 12 -29.37 177.79 95.71
CA PRO A 12 -29.42 178.93 96.74
C PRO A 12 -30.31 180.27 96.50
N LEU A 13 -30.11 181.48 97.18
CA LEU A 13 -30.94 182.78 97.08
C LEU A 13 -30.28 184.22 97.41
N GLN A 14 -31.01 185.40 97.41
CA GLN A 14 -30.48 186.84 97.38
C GLN A 14 -31.46 188.05 97.79
N ARG A 15 -31.02 189.20 98.44
CA ARG A 15 -31.57 190.66 98.36
C ARG A 15 -30.96 191.74 99.35
N ILE A 16 -31.41 193.04 99.32
CA ILE A 16 -30.94 194.25 100.12
C ILE A 16 -32.14 195.16 100.62
N LYS A 17 -31.98 195.95 101.70
CA LYS A 17 -32.99 196.80 102.42
C LYS A 17 -32.54 198.27 102.78
N THR A 18 -33.44 199.09 103.34
CA THR A 18 -33.26 200.53 103.73
C THR A 18 -33.29 200.80 105.26
N VAL A 19 -33.01 202.04 105.71
CA VAL A 19 -32.84 202.41 107.15
C VAL A 19 -34.01 201.99 108.04
N LYS A 20 -35.26 202.26 107.64
CA LYS A 20 -36.44 201.90 108.46
C LYS A 20 -36.73 200.40 108.45
N GLU A 21 -36.20 199.68 107.47
CA GLU A 21 -36.22 198.23 107.42
C GLU A 21 -35.07 197.63 108.24
N TYR A 22 -33.92 198.32 108.36
CA TYR A 22 -32.85 197.96 109.30
C TYR A 22 -33.25 198.18 110.76
N GLU A 23 -34.08 199.18 111.08
CA GLU A 23 -34.64 199.34 112.43
C GLU A 23 -35.54 198.13 112.80
N ASN A 24 -36.44 197.73 111.88
CA ASN A 24 -37.23 196.51 112.06
C ASN A 24 -36.36 195.24 112.11
N GLU A 25 -35.33 195.13 111.26
CA GLU A 25 -34.43 193.97 111.22
C GLU A 25 -33.56 193.87 112.50
N ILE A 26 -33.23 194.99 113.14
CA ILE A 26 -32.60 195.04 114.48
C ILE A 26 -33.58 194.60 115.58
N GLU A 27 -34.88 194.83 115.41
CA GLU A 27 -35.92 194.37 116.34
C GLU A 27 -36.25 192.88 116.16
N GLU A 28 -36.30 192.39 114.92
CA GLU A 28 -36.37 190.96 114.57
C GLU A 28 -35.14 190.20 115.10
N LEU A 29 -33.91 190.67 114.81
CA LEU A 29 -32.67 190.09 115.32
C LEU A 29 -32.54 190.18 116.85
N ARG A 30 -33.20 191.14 117.51
CA ARG A 30 -33.27 191.18 118.98
C ARG A 30 -34.12 190.06 119.55
N ASN A 31 -35.27 189.78 118.94
CA ASN A 31 -36.15 188.68 119.35
C ASN A 31 -35.51 187.32 119.05
N GLU A 32 -34.89 187.15 117.88
CA GLU A 32 -34.15 185.93 117.52
C GLU A 32 -32.93 185.70 118.47
N ASN A 33 -32.21 186.76 118.85
CA ASN A 33 -31.15 186.67 119.87
C ASN A 33 -31.70 186.34 121.27
N PHE A 34 -32.94 186.70 121.57
CA PHE A 34 -33.62 186.37 122.83
C PHE A 34 -33.99 184.89 122.87
N GLU A 35 -34.58 184.34 121.81
CA GLU A 35 -34.89 182.91 121.70
C GLU A 35 -33.63 182.04 121.68
N LEU A 36 -32.60 182.44 120.93
CA LEU A 36 -31.29 181.74 120.92
C LEU A 36 -30.62 181.77 122.29
N LYS A 37 -30.70 182.88 123.04
CA LYS A 37 -30.28 182.91 124.45
C LYS A 37 -31.11 181.98 125.32
N HIS A 38 -32.42 181.93 125.14
CA HIS A 38 -33.31 181.10 125.95
C HIS A 38 -33.06 179.60 125.73
N GLN A 39 -32.74 179.18 124.50
CA GLN A 39 -32.33 177.80 124.19
C GLN A 39 -30.92 177.48 124.72
N VAL A 40 -29.94 178.38 124.55
CA VAL A 40 -28.56 178.16 125.04
C VAL A 40 -28.50 178.16 126.58
N LEU A 41 -29.33 178.93 127.28
CA LEU A 41 -29.50 178.83 128.74
C LEU A 41 -30.10 177.48 129.15
N HIS A 42 -31.07 176.95 128.40
CA HIS A 42 -31.64 175.63 128.68
C HIS A 42 -30.59 174.51 128.56
N TYR A 43 -29.71 174.56 127.56
CA TYR A 43 -28.62 173.59 127.38
C TYR A 43 -27.40 173.82 128.28
N LYS A 44 -27.23 175.01 128.89
CA LYS A 44 -26.24 175.22 129.97
C LYS A 44 -26.78 174.93 131.37
N GLY A 45 -28.09 174.79 131.55
CA GLY A 45 -28.72 174.51 132.84
C GLY A 45 -28.69 173.05 133.29
N GLN A 46 -28.44 172.09 132.38
CA GLN A 46 -28.50 170.65 132.68
C GLN A 46 -27.23 169.90 132.25
N GLN A 47 -26.09 170.26 132.86
CA GLN A 47 -24.95 169.34 132.94
C GLN A 47 -25.15 168.39 134.14
N GLY A 48 -25.48 167.13 133.86
CA GLY A 48 -25.57 166.04 134.84
C GLY A 48 -24.43 165.02 134.68
N PRO A 49 -23.83 164.50 135.77
CA PRO A 49 -22.60 163.71 135.71
C PRO A 49 -22.85 162.20 135.50
N THR A 50 -23.25 161.78 134.28
CA THR A 50 -23.45 160.34 133.95
C THR A 50 -23.01 159.90 132.54
N ILE A 51 -22.88 160.81 131.57
CA ILE A 51 -22.64 160.46 130.14
C ILE A 51 -21.34 159.64 129.90
N GLN A 52 -20.39 159.69 130.84
CA GLN A 52 -19.10 159.00 130.72
C GLN A 52 -19.17 157.48 130.97
N GLU A 53 -20.18 156.98 131.70
CA GLU A 53 -20.32 155.54 131.99
C GLU A 53 -20.90 154.76 130.79
N ASP A 54 -21.90 155.30 130.10
CA ASP A 54 -22.56 154.63 128.96
C ASP A 54 -21.60 154.40 127.78
N ILE A 55 -20.71 155.35 127.50
CA ILE A 55 -19.68 155.21 126.45
C ILE A 55 -18.70 154.08 126.81
N GLN A 56 -18.32 153.97 128.08
CA GLN A 56 -17.37 152.95 128.54
C GLN A 56 -17.99 151.54 128.51
N LYS A 57 -19.29 151.43 128.78
CA LYS A 57 -20.06 150.19 128.67
C LYS A 57 -20.15 149.68 127.22
N LEU A 58 -20.44 150.57 126.27
CA LEU A 58 -20.57 150.22 124.85
C LEU A 58 -19.27 149.64 124.26
N LEU A 59 -18.11 150.12 124.72
CA LEU A 59 -16.80 149.62 124.28
C LEU A 59 -16.50 148.20 124.79
N VAL A 60 -17.00 147.82 125.97
CA VAL A 60 -16.83 146.47 126.53
C VAL A 60 -17.68 145.46 125.77
N ASP A 61 -18.95 145.78 125.51
CA ASP A 61 -19.85 144.90 124.75
C ASP A 61 -19.37 144.71 123.30
N SER A 62 -18.88 145.78 122.66
CA SER A 62 -18.29 145.71 121.32
C SER A 62 -17.05 144.81 121.25
N LYS A 63 -16.12 144.90 122.23
CA LYS A 63 -14.98 143.97 122.30
C LYS A 63 -15.45 142.53 122.46
N ARG A 64 -16.38 142.27 123.38
CA ARG A 64 -16.88 140.91 123.64
C ARG A 64 -17.53 140.28 122.40
N SER A 65 -18.13 141.09 121.53
CA SER A 65 -18.64 140.62 120.24
C SER A 65 -17.55 140.28 119.22
N ILE A 66 -16.36 140.89 119.31
CA ILE A 66 -15.21 140.56 118.44
C ILE A 66 -14.58 139.25 118.90
N ASP A 67 -14.34 139.10 120.21
CA ASP A 67 -13.76 137.87 120.79
C ASP A 67 -14.57 136.61 120.37
N ILE A 68 -15.91 136.70 120.34
CA ILE A 68 -16.81 135.63 119.87
C ILE A 68 -16.68 135.36 118.36
N LEU A 69 -16.59 136.41 117.53
CA LEU A 69 -16.46 136.26 116.08
C LEU A 69 -15.11 135.68 115.66
N GLU A 70 -14.04 135.95 116.42
CA GLU A 70 -12.73 135.30 116.21
C GLU A 70 -12.79 133.80 116.55
N GLU A 71 -13.47 133.41 117.64
CA GLU A 71 -13.67 132.00 118.03
C GLU A 71 -14.56 131.24 117.02
N GLU A 72 -15.64 131.85 116.53
CA GLU A 72 -16.47 131.29 115.46
C GLU A 72 -15.68 131.12 114.15
N ASN A 73 -14.82 132.08 113.79
CA ASN A 73 -14.01 132.04 112.58
C ASN A 73 -12.89 130.96 112.65
N GLU A 74 -12.25 130.78 113.81
CA GLU A 74 -11.37 129.63 114.06
C GLU A 74 -12.12 128.29 113.92
N GLY A 75 -13.33 128.21 114.50
CA GLY A 75 -14.18 127.01 114.43
C GLY A 75 -14.57 126.65 112.99
N LEU A 76 -14.97 127.65 112.20
CA LEU A 76 -15.27 127.49 110.78
C LEU A 76 -14.02 127.07 109.97
N ASN A 77 -12.86 127.68 110.23
CA ASN A 77 -11.64 127.34 109.49
C ASN A 77 -11.20 125.89 109.75
N LYS A 78 -11.32 125.39 110.99
CA LYS A 78 -11.11 123.96 111.32
C LYS A 78 -12.07 123.03 110.56
N GLN A 79 -13.35 123.39 110.44
CA GLN A 79 -14.31 122.62 109.63
C GLN A 79 -13.94 122.60 108.13
N VAL A 80 -13.41 123.71 107.60
CA VAL A 80 -12.92 123.79 106.21
C VAL A 80 -11.71 122.87 106.01
N GLU A 81 -10.76 122.84 106.94
CA GLU A 81 -9.62 121.91 106.90
C GLU A 81 -10.06 120.43 106.97
N GLU A 82 -10.95 120.08 107.90
CA GLU A 82 -11.49 118.72 108.01
C GLU A 82 -12.24 118.27 106.73
N MET A 83 -13.00 119.16 106.11
CA MET A 83 -13.64 118.90 104.82
C MET A 83 -12.62 118.72 103.69
N ALA A 84 -11.56 119.53 103.63
CA ALA A 84 -10.49 119.37 102.65
C ALA A 84 -9.71 118.05 102.84
N GLU A 85 -9.48 117.63 104.08
CA GLU A 85 -8.86 116.35 104.44
C GLU A 85 -9.77 115.15 104.08
N ARG A 86 -11.09 115.33 104.15
CA ARG A 86 -12.08 114.33 103.73
C ARG A 86 -12.18 114.22 102.20
N ILE A 87 -12.15 115.34 101.49
CA ILE A 87 -12.11 115.39 100.02
C ILE A 87 -10.84 114.72 99.49
N ARG A 88 -9.66 115.03 100.05
CA ARG A 88 -8.40 114.37 99.68
C ARG A 88 -8.43 112.85 99.87
N ARG A 89 -9.06 112.35 100.94
CA ARG A 89 -9.28 110.90 101.13
C ARG A 89 -10.19 110.28 100.07
N MET A 90 -11.34 110.88 99.80
CA MET A 90 -12.27 110.37 98.77
C MET A 90 -11.67 110.34 97.36
N ILE A 91 -10.81 111.31 97.01
CA ILE A 91 -10.07 111.32 95.74
C ILE A 91 -9.09 110.14 95.69
N ASN A 92 -8.28 109.94 96.74
CA ASN A 92 -7.34 108.81 96.79
C ASN A 92 -8.04 107.44 96.74
N GLU A 93 -9.19 107.31 97.42
CA GLU A 93 -10.03 106.10 97.40
C GLU A 93 -10.63 105.82 96.01
N LYS A 94 -11.16 106.86 95.34
CA LYS A 94 -11.63 106.79 93.94
C LYS A 94 -10.50 106.35 93.01
N ASP A 95 -9.36 107.02 93.06
CA ASP A 95 -8.23 106.78 92.15
C ASP A 95 -7.58 105.41 92.41
N GLU A 96 -7.76 104.82 93.60
CA GLU A 96 -7.42 103.42 93.86
C GLU A 96 -8.46 102.43 93.32
N MET A 97 -9.75 102.71 93.45
CA MET A 97 -10.78 101.88 92.82
C MET A 97 -10.66 101.88 91.28
N GLU A 98 -10.38 103.02 90.66
CA GLU A 98 -10.15 103.11 89.21
C GLU A 98 -8.92 102.31 88.77
N ARG A 99 -7.81 102.36 89.52
CA ARG A 99 -6.63 101.50 89.26
C ARG A 99 -6.97 100.02 89.39
N ARG A 100 -7.67 99.60 90.45
CA ARG A 100 -8.09 98.20 90.64
C ARG A 100 -9.04 97.72 89.54
N LEU A 101 -10.00 98.54 89.13
CA LEU A 101 -10.90 98.24 88.02
C LEU A 101 -10.15 98.13 86.68
N GLY A 102 -9.20 99.03 86.42
CA GLY A 102 -8.35 98.98 85.22
C GLY A 102 -7.50 97.71 85.14
N MET A 103 -6.91 97.27 86.25
CA MET A 103 -6.18 96.00 86.34
C MET A 103 -7.11 94.81 86.06
N ASN A 104 -8.25 94.71 86.77
CA ASN A 104 -9.22 93.63 86.58
C ASN A 104 -9.72 93.56 85.13
N LEU A 105 -10.00 94.71 84.51
CA LEU A 105 -10.47 94.77 83.12
C LEU A 105 -9.38 94.30 82.14
N SER A 106 -8.11 94.66 82.39
CA SER A 106 -6.96 94.16 81.61
C SER A 106 -6.81 92.64 81.73
N GLU A 107 -6.95 92.07 82.93
CA GLU A 107 -6.94 90.62 83.16
C GLU A 107 -8.09 89.91 82.43
N PHE A 108 -9.30 90.46 82.46
CA PHE A 108 -10.43 89.91 81.71
C PHE A 108 -10.23 89.98 80.20
N CYS A 109 -9.72 91.09 79.66
CA CYS A 109 -9.38 91.20 78.23
C CYS A 109 -8.30 90.19 77.81
N SER A 110 -7.25 90.01 78.62
CA SER A 110 -6.22 89.00 78.39
C SER A 110 -6.80 87.57 78.39
N LYS A 111 -7.69 87.28 79.35
CA LYS A 111 -8.38 85.99 79.44
C LYS A 111 -9.31 85.72 78.25
N ILE A 112 -10.01 86.74 77.75
CA ILE A 112 -10.85 86.63 76.54
C ILE A 112 -9.97 86.30 75.33
N ALA A 113 -8.88 87.05 75.11
CA ALA A 113 -7.97 86.82 73.98
C ALA A 113 -7.37 85.39 73.98
N MET A 114 -6.98 84.85 75.14
CA MET A 114 -6.51 83.46 75.25
C MET A 114 -7.61 82.42 74.92
N LEU A 115 -8.86 82.68 75.30
CA LEU A 115 -9.99 81.80 74.98
C LEU A 115 -10.39 81.89 73.50
N GLU A 116 -10.30 83.06 72.88
CA GLU A 116 -10.50 83.24 71.44
C GLU A 116 -9.41 82.53 70.62
N GLU A 117 -8.15 82.60 71.05
CA GLU A 117 -7.06 81.87 70.40
C GLU A 117 -7.25 80.35 70.50
N GLU A 118 -7.58 79.83 71.70
CA GLU A 118 -7.81 78.40 71.91
C GLU A 118 -9.04 77.90 71.12
N ASN A 119 -10.13 78.66 71.09
CA ASN A 119 -11.27 78.37 70.22
C ASN A 119 -10.85 78.32 68.74
N GLY A 120 -9.99 79.23 68.29
CA GLY A 120 -9.41 79.24 66.95
C GLY A 120 -8.52 78.04 66.64
N ARG A 121 -7.79 77.52 67.63
CA ARG A 121 -7.01 76.26 67.51
C ARG A 121 -7.94 75.04 67.43
N LEU A 122 -8.95 74.97 68.30
CA LEU A 122 -9.93 73.87 68.35
C LEU A 122 -10.78 73.79 67.07
N LEU A 123 -11.22 74.92 66.51
CA LEU A 123 -11.93 74.96 65.23
C LEU A 123 -11.06 74.41 64.09
N LYS A 124 -9.80 74.85 63.97
CA LYS A 124 -8.85 74.31 62.98
C LYS A 124 -8.59 72.81 63.16
N HIS A 125 -8.58 72.32 64.40
CA HIS A 125 -8.44 70.89 64.66
C HIS A 125 -9.68 70.11 64.21
N LEU A 126 -10.89 70.62 64.46
CA LEU A 126 -12.16 70.04 63.98
C LEU A 126 -12.26 70.05 62.45
N GLU A 127 -11.84 71.14 61.78
CA GLU A 127 -11.72 71.21 60.32
C GLU A 127 -10.75 70.14 59.79
N GLY A 128 -9.58 69.99 60.42
CA GLY A 128 -8.62 68.93 60.11
C GLY A 128 -9.20 67.52 60.28
N MET A 129 -9.87 67.24 61.39
CA MET A 129 -10.55 65.96 61.63
C MET A 129 -11.67 65.69 60.62
N ASN A 130 -12.45 66.71 60.24
CA ASN A 130 -13.48 66.57 59.22
C ASN A 130 -12.87 66.29 57.84
N GLY A 131 -11.73 66.91 57.49
CA GLY A 131 -10.97 66.60 56.29
C GLY A 131 -10.40 65.17 56.26
N VAL A 132 -9.99 64.63 57.42
CA VAL A 132 -9.59 63.22 57.55
C VAL A 132 -10.80 62.28 57.42
N ASN A 133 -11.90 62.57 58.10
CA ASN A 133 -13.15 61.79 58.01
C ASN A 133 -13.70 61.74 56.57
N ALA A 134 -13.60 62.84 55.82
CA ALA A 134 -13.99 62.87 54.40
C ALA A 134 -13.14 61.93 53.55
N LYS A 135 -11.81 61.91 53.75
CA LYS A 135 -10.90 60.97 53.06
C LYS A 135 -11.22 59.51 53.40
N ILE A 136 -11.43 59.20 54.67
CA ILE A 136 -11.79 57.84 55.13
C ILE A 136 -13.11 57.37 54.50
N ARG A 137 -14.10 58.25 54.32
CA ARG A 137 -15.34 57.92 53.60
C ARG A 137 -15.08 57.57 52.14
N MET A 138 -14.35 58.41 51.41
CA MET A 138 -14.01 58.15 50.00
C MET A 138 -13.15 56.89 49.81
N GLU A 139 -12.31 56.54 50.80
CA GLU A 139 -11.51 55.31 50.79
C GLU A 139 -12.37 54.07 51.07
N ASN A 140 -13.28 54.15 52.05
CA ASN A 140 -14.26 53.09 52.30
C ASN A 140 -15.21 52.86 51.11
N GLU A 141 -15.66 53.92 50.43
CA GLU A 141 -16.49 53.82 49.21
C GLU A 141 -15.75 53.06 48.10
N LYS A 142 -14.47 53.37 47.86
CA LYS A 142 -13.63 52.61 46.90
C LYS A 142 -13.44 51.16 47.30
N LEU A 143 -13.17 50.89 48.58
CA LEU A 143 -13.01 49.53 49.09
C LEU A 143 -14.31 48.71 49.00
N ILE A 144 -15.48 49.35 49.08
CA ILE A 144 -16.78 48.72 48.80
C ILE A 144 -16.90 48.40 47.31
N ASP A 145 -16.59 49.35 46.41
CA ASP A 145 -16.61 49.19 44.95
C ASP A 145 -15.58 48.19 44.40
N GLU A 146 -14.51 47.91 45.14
CA GLU A 146 -13.56 46.84 44.84
C GLU A 146 -14.06 45.49 45.37
N ASN A 147 -14.65 45.46 46.58
CA ASN A 147 -15.24 44.24 47.13
C ASN A 147 -16.46 43.72 46.33
N THR A 148 -17.26 44.60 45.73
CA THR A 148 -18.37 44.17 44.85
C THR A 148 -17.84 43.52 43.58
N LYS A 149 -16.89 44.15 42.88
CA LYS A 149 -16.24 43.58 41.68
C LYS A 149 -15.57 42.24 41.97
N ILE A 150 -14.80 42.13 43.06
CA ILE A 150 -14.15 40.87 43.45
C ILE A 150 -15.19 39.75 43.70
N ARG A 151 -16.36 40.07 44.24
CA ARG A 151 -17.46 39.10 44.42
C ARG A 151 -18.10 38.68 43.09
N GLU A 152 -18.30 39.63 42.17
CA GLU A 152 -18.83 39.36 40.83
C GLU A 152 -17.86 38.49 40.01
N GLU A 153 -16.57 38.83 40.00
CA GLU A 153 -15.51 38.02 39.38
C GLU A 153 -15.42 36.62 40.01
N SER A 154 -15.47 36.53 41.35
CA SER A 154 -15.47 35.23 42.06
C SER A 154 -16.70 34.38 41.71
N ALA A 155 -17.88 34.97 41.57
CA ALA A 155 -19.08 34.26 41.12
C ALA A 155 -18.92 33.72 39.70
N ILE A 156 -18.43 34.53 38.76
CA ILE A 156 -18.18 34.13 37.36
C ILE A 156 -17.11 33.03 37.28
N VAL A 157 -16.06 33.08 38.10
CA VAL A 157 -15.03 32.03 38.17
C VAL A 157 -15.61 30.72 38.72
N ASN A 158 -16.41 30.77 39.79
CA ASN A 158 -17.07 29.59 40.35
C ASN A 158 -18.08 28.96 39.36
N GLU A 159 -18.82 29.78 38.60
CA GLU A 159 -19.73 29.29 37.57
C GLU A 159 -18.97 28.56 36.46
N LYS A 160 -17.91 29.17 35.92
CA LYS A 160 -17.03 28.54 34.91
C LYS A 160 -16.38 27.26 35.43
N LEU A 161 -15.99 27.22 36.70
CA LEU A 161 -15.41 26.03 37.32
C LEU A 161 -16.44 24.89 37.45
N ASN A 162 -17.69 25.21 37.82
CA ASN A 162 -18.78 24.24 37.87
C ASN A 162 -19.16 23.73 36.47
N GLN A 163 -19.26 24.60 35.45
CA GLN A 163 -19.47 24.20 34.06
C GLN A 163 -18.34 23.29 33.55
N SER A 164 -17.07 23.67 33.79
CA SER A 164 -15.90 22.87 33.41
C SER A 164 -15.89 21.50 34.10
N ARG A 165 -16.31 21.45 35.36
CA ARG A 165 -16.44 20.21 36.13
C ARG A 165 -17.54 19.31 35.58
N SER A 166 -18.72 19.84 35.25
CA SER A 166 -19.83 19.08 34.68
C SER A 166 -19.42 18.39 33.37
N GLY A 167 -18.80 19.12 32.45
CA GLY A 167 -18.30 18.55 31.19
C GLY A 167 -17.19 17.51 31.38
N LEU A 168 -16.39 17.61 32.46
CA LEU A 168 -15.39 16.59 32.80
C LEU A 168 -16.03 15.33 33.39
N GLU A 169 -17.09 15.47 34.21
CA GLU A 169 -17.86 14.34 34.76
C GLU A 169 -18.64 13.61 33.64
N GLU A 170 -19.15 14.34 32.64
CA GLU A 170 -19.74 13.77 31.42
C GLU A 170 -18.71 12.98 30.60
N GLN A 171 -17.58 13.59 30.21
CA GLN A 171 -16.51 12.91 29.46
C GLN A 171 -15.96 11.67 30.18
N MET A 172 -15.83 11.74 31.52
CA MET A 172 -15.36 10.61 32.32
C MET A 172 -16.40 9.48 32.38
N THR A 173 -17.68 9.78 32.19
CA THR A 173 -18.75 8.77 32.04
C THR A 173 -18.69 8.12 30.66
N GLU A 174 -18.56 8.90 29.59
CA GLU A 174 -18.41 8.38 28.22
C GLU A 174 -17.23 7.39 28.10
N VAL A 175 -16.05 7.76 28.63
CA VAL A 175 -14.85 6.90 28.61
C VAL A 175 -15.03 5.60 29.42
N VAL A 176 -15.86 5.61 30.47
CA VAL A 176 -16.20 4.39 31.23
C VAL A 176 -17.15 3.48 30.43
N GLU A 177 -18.11 4.05 29.71
CA GLU A 177 -19.00 3.28 28.83
C GLU A 177 -18.27 2.69 27.61
N GLU A 178 -17.40 3.47 26.95
CA GLU A 178 -16.54 2.98 25.87
C GLU A 178 -15.67 1.81 26.33
N ARG A 179 -14.99 1.95 27.48
CA ARG A 179 -14.19 0.87 28.07
C ARG A 179 -15.03 -0.38 28.34
N MET A 180 -16.23 -0.21 28.90
CA MET A 180 -17.14 -1.33 29.19
C MET A 180 -17.64 -2.02 27.91
N MET A 181 -17.75 -1.32 26.78
CA MET A 181 -18.03 -1.92 25.48
C MET A 181 -16.83 -2.69 24.92
N ILE A 182 -15.63 -2.11 24.98
CA ILE A 182 -14.37 -2.75 24.56
C ILE A 182 -14.12 -4.05 25.36
N GLU A 183 -14.39 -4.06 26.67
CA GLU A 183 -14.23 -5.27 27.50
C GLU A 183 -15.23 -6.39 27.13
N LYS A 184 -16.47 -6.05 26.73
CA LYS A 184 -17.44 -7.02 26.20
C LYS A 184 -16.98 -7.60 24.85
N GLU A 185 -16.46 -6.76 23.95
CA GLU A 185 -15.94 -7.20 22.66
C GLU A 185 -14.73 -8.12 22.82
N LEU A 186 -13.76 -7.75 23.67
CA LEU A 186 -12.60 -8.60 24.00
C LEU A 186 -13.02 -9.97 24.55
N LEU A 187 -14.04 -10.03 25.41
CA LEU A 187 -14.57 -11.29 25.91
C LEU A 187 -15.25 -12.13 24.80
N SER A 188 -15.98 -11.47 23.89
CA SER A 188 -16.59 -12.11 22.71
C SER A 188 -15.53 -12.71 21.78
N TYR A 189 -14.51 -11.94 21.40
CA TYR A 189 -13.39 -12.40 20.58
C TYR A 189 -12.61 -13.55 21.24
N LYS A 190 -12.38 -13.48 22.56
CA LYS A 190 -11.73 -14.56 23.32
C LYS A 190 -12.53 -15.87 23.26
N ASN A 191 -13.85 -15.80 23.36
CA ASN A 191 -14.73 -16.97 23.25
C ASN A 191 -14.78 -17.52 21.81
N ALA A 192 -14.80 -16.65 20.79
CA ALA A 192 -14.72 -17.06 19.39
C ALA A 192 -13.41 -17.79 19.07
N VAL A 193 -12.27 -17.27 19.54
CA VAL A 193 -10.95 -17.92 19.41
C VAL A 193 -10.91 -19.27 20.13
N LEU A 194 -11.52 -19.40 21.31
CA LEU A 194 -11.61 -20.68 22.02
C LEU A 194 -12.43 -21.73 21.26
N ASN A 195 -13.49 -21.34 20.56
CA ASN A 195 -14.29 -22.26 19.75
C ASN A 195 -13.57 -22.66 18.45
N LEU A 196 -12.96 -21.70 17.72
CA LEU A 196 -12.17 -21.98 16.52
C LEU A 196 -10.97 -22.92 16.80
N ASN A 197 -10.37 -22.85 17.99
CA ASN A 197 -9.33 -23.82 18.40
C ASN A 197 -9.89 -25.23 18.59
N LYS A 198 -11.08 -25.40 19.19
CA LYS A 198 -11.74 -26.72 19.31
C LYS A 198 -12.08 -27.32 17.95
N GLU A 199 -12.64 -26.51 17.05
CA GLU A 199 -12.96 -26.91 15.67
C GLU A 199 -11.70 -27.34 14.91
N ARG A 200 -10.61 -26.56 15.03
CA ARG A 200 -9.29 -26.94 14.47
C ARG A 200 -8.82 -28.29 15.01
N ASP A 201 -8.87 -28.50 16.33
CA ASP A 201 -8.33 -29.69 16.97
C ASP A 201 -9.16 -30.95 16.63
N GLN A 202 -10.48 -30.80 16.47
CA GLN A 202 -11.35 -31.84 15.93
C GLN A 202 -11.00 -32.17 14.46
N LEU A 203 -10.84 -31.16 13.59
CA LEU A 203 -10.45 -31.36 12.19
C LEU A 203 -9.06 -32.01 12.03
N VAL A 204 -8.13 -31.74 12.96
CA VAL A 204 -6.83 -32.43 13.01
C VAL A 204 -7.03 -33.91 13.36
N TYR A 205 -7.82 -34.22 14.40
CA TYR A 205 -8.10 -35.59 14.79
C TYR A 205 -8.81 -36.41 13.69
N GLU A 206 -9.81 -35.82 13.03
CA GLU A 206 -10.53 -36.44 11.91
C GLU A 206 -9.60 -36.72 10.73
N ARG A 207 -8.73 -35.76 10.37
CA ARG A 207 -7.71 -35.94 9.32
C ARG A 207 -6.68 -37.02 9.67
N GLU A 208 -6.24 -37.11 10.93
CA GLU A 208 -5.30 -38.15 11.35
C GLU A 208 -5.94 -39.55 11.31
N ARG A 209 -7.21 -39.65 11.70
CA ARG A 209 -8.01 -40.88 11.53
C ARG A 209 -8.13 -41.27 10.06
N GLU A 210 -8.57 -40.36 9.19
CA GLU A 210 -8.69 -40.63 7.75
C GLU A 210 -7.35 -41.10 7.16
N ARG A 211 -6.25 -40.43 7.52
CA ARG A 211 -4.89 -40.81 7.10
C ARG A 211 -4.54 -42.24 7.53
N GLY A 212 -4.93 -42.65 8.75
CA GLY A 212 -4.80 -44.03 9.20
C GLY A 212 -5.60 -45.03 8.35
N GLU A 213 -6.86 -44.72 8.06
CA GLU A 213 -7.72 -45.54 7.21
C GLU A 213 -7.18 -45.66 5.77
N TYR A 214 -6.67 -44.57 5.19
CA TYR A 214 -6.02 -44.59 3.87
C TYR A 214 -4.70 -45.37 3.87
N CYS A 215 -3.85 -45.22 4.89
CA CYS A 215 -2.63 -46.02 5.03
C CYS A 215 -2.96 -47.52 5.11
N GLY A 216 -3.99 -47.92 5.85
CA GLY A 216 -4.46 -49.31 5.89
C GLY A 216 -4.88 -49.85 4.52
N ARG A 217 -5.66 -49.07 3.75
CA ARG A 217 -6.05 -49.44 2.37
C ARG A 217 -4.85 -49.55 1.43
N ILE A 218 -3.86 -48.67 1.56
CA ILE A 218 -2.62 -48.71 0.76
C ILE A 218 -1.85 -50.01 1.04
N SER A 219 -1.69 -50.41 2.31
CA SER A 219 -1.02 -51.67 2.66
C SER A 219 -1.78 -52.91 2.16
N GLN A 220 -3.12 -52.89 2.17
CA GLN A 220 -3.94 -53.95 1.58
C GLN A 220 -3.73 -54.06 0.05
N LEU A 221 -3.72 -52.92 -0.66
CA LEU A 221 -3.45 -52.90 -2.10
C LEU A 221 -2.03 -53.35 -2.44
N GLN A 222 -1.03 -52.99 -1.62
CA GLN A 222 0.35 -53.45 -1.78
C GLN A 222 0.48 -54.97 -1.62
N ALA A 223 -0.22 -55.58 -0.66
CA ALA A 223 -0.25 -57.04 -0.52
C ALA A 223 -0.88 -57.71 -1.76
N VAL A 224 -2.02 -57.20 -2.23
CA VAL A 224 -2.69 -57.70 -3.45
C VAL A 224 -1.80 -57.58 -4.68
N ILE A 225 -1.01 -56.51 -4.82
CA ILE A 225 -0.02 -56.36 -5.90
C ILE A 225 1.05 -57.45 -5.81
N GLY A 226 1.62 -57.71 -4.63
CA GLY A 226 2.60 -58.79 -4.44
C GLY A 226 2.04 -60.17 -4.78
N ASP A 227 0.76 -60.42 -4.48
CA ASP A 227 0.07 -61.66 -4.87
C ASP A 227 -0.15 -61.75 -6.39
N PHE A 228 -0.34 -60.62 -7.09
CA PHE A 228 -0.40 -60.59 -8.56
C PHE A 228 0.98 -60.80 -9.19
N GLU A 229 2.02 -60.10 -8.72
CA GLU A 229 3.40 -60.27 -9.18
C GLU A 229 3.87 -61.72 -9.01
N SER A 230 3.60 -62.33 -7.85
CA SER A 230 3.91 -63.74 -7.59
C SER A 230 3.23 -64.70 -8.58
N ARG A 231 1.96 -64.43 -8.95
CA ARG A 231 1.23 -65.22 -9.95
C ARG A 231 1.75 -65.01 -11.37
N VAL A 232 2.09 -63.78 -11.75
CA VAL A 232 2.69 -63.48 -13.06
C VAL A 232 4.03 -64.19 -13.21
N ASN A 233 4.92 -64.10 -12.21
CA ASN A 233 6.22 -64.78 -12.20
C ASN A 233 6.07 -66.32 -12.33
N GLY A 234 5.06 -66.90 -11.68
CA GLY A 234 4.69 -68.30 -11.85
C GLY A 234 4.28 -68.65 -13.28
N SER A 235 3.36 -67.86 -13.87
CA SER A 235 2.89 -68.04 -15.25
C SER A 235 3.99 -67.85 -16.30
N GLU A 236 4.93 -66.93 -16.08
CA GLU A 236 6.10 -66.77 -16.96
C GLU A 236 7.05 -67.97 -16.88
N CYS A 237 7.25 -68.54 -15.70
CA CYS A 237 8.03 -69.78 -15.52
C CYS A 237 7.37 -70.98 -16.25
N GLU A 238 6.05 -71.08 -16.22
CA GLU A 238 5.30 -72.09 -16.98
C GLU A 238 5.37 -71.86 -18.49
N MET A 239 5.24 -70.61 -18.95
CA MET A 239 5.48 -70.26 -20.36
C MET A 239 6.90 -70.61 -20.82
N MET A 240 7.92 -70.42 -19.98
CA MET A 240 9.31 -70.76 -20.31
C MET A 240 9.46 -72.28 -20.51
N LYS A 241 8.95 -73.09 -19.58
CA LYS A 241 8.93 -74.56 -19.70
C LYS A 241 8.21 -75.04 -20.97
N MET A 242 7.07 -74.41 -21.30
CA MET A 242 6.33 -74.72 -22.54
C MET A 242 7.11 -74.37 -23.81
N ARG A 243 7.84 -73.24 -23.82
CA ARG A 243 8.71 -72.86 -24.94
C ARG A 243 9.89 -73.83 -25.11
N GLU A 244 10.51 -74.27 -24.02
CA GLU A 244 11.56 -75.29 -24.07
C GLU A 244 11.03 -76.63 -24.59
N HIS A 245 9.86 -77.07 -24.12
CA HIS A 245 9.22 -78.30 -24.57
C HIS A 245 8.87 -78.26 -26.07
N TYR A 246 8.31 -77.14 -26.55
CA TYR A 246 8.06 -76.91 -27.96
C TYR A 246 9.35 -76.88 -28.79
N GLY A 247 10.43 -76.30 -28.25
CA GLY A 247 11.76 -76.31 -28.88
C GLY A 247 12.30 -77.72 -29.10
N LYS A 248 12.23 -78.57 -28.06
CA LYS A 248 12.64 -79.99 -28.14
C LYS A 248 11.80 -80.76 -29.17
N MET A 249 10.47 -80.69 -29.07
CA MET A 249 9.53 -81.34 -29.99
C MET A 249 9.75 -80.90 -31.44
N LYS A 250 10.05 -79.61 -31.68
CA LYS A 250 10.41 -79.14 -33.02
C LYS A 250 11.74 -79.74 -33.51
N SER A 251 12.78 -79.79 -32.66
CA SER A 251 14.06 -80.39 -33.03
C SER A 251 13.95 -81.89 -33.34
N GLU A 252 13.10 -82.61 -32.60
CA GLU A 252 12.76 -84.02 -32.87
C GLU A 252 12.02 -84.18 -34.21
N TYR A 253 11.07 -83.29 -34.52
CA TYR A 253 10.39 -83.26 -35.83
C TYR A 253 11.35 -82.94 -36.99
N ASP A 254 12.20 -81.92 -36.84
CA ASP A 254 13.21 -81.52 -37.83
C ASP A 254 14.28 -82.61 -38.03
N GLU A 255 14.49 -83.50 -37.05
CA GLU A 255 15.33 -84.71 -37.14
C GLU A 255 14.60 -85.85 -37.85
N MET A 256 13.38 -86.20 -37.46
CA MET A 256 12.56 -87.21 -38.17
C MET A 256 12.35 -86.85 -39.65
N TYR A 257 12.19 -85.56 -39.97
CA TYR A 257 12.06 -85.09 -41.34
C TYR A 257 13.34 -85.31 -42.16
N ARG A 258 14.53 -85.04 -41.59
CA ARG A 258 15.82 -85.32 -42.22
C ARG A 258 16.07 -86.83 -42.39
N GLN A 259 15.75 -87.63 -41.39
CA GLN A 259 15.82 -89.09 -41.47
C GLN A 259 14.90 -89.62 -42.58
N ARG A 260 13.66 -89.14 -42.66
CA ARG A 260 12.72 -89.47 -43.74
C ARG A 260 13.30 -89.14 -45.13
N GLN A 261 13.82 -87.93 -45.34
CA GLN A 261 14.44 -87.56 -46.62
C GLN A 261 15.63 -88.47 -46.97
N SER A 262 16.46 -88.84 -46.00
CA SER A 262 17.57 -89.78 -46.23
C SER A 262 17.09 -91.20 -46.60
N GLY A 263 15.97 -91.66 -46.01
CA GLY A 263 15.34 -92.94 -46.34
C GLY A 263 14.68 -92.94 -47.72
N GLU A 264 14.01 -91.84 -48.10
CA GLU A 264 13.43 -91.66 -49.43
C GLU A 264 14.52 -91.65 -50.53
N MET A 265 15.67 -91.00 -50.27
CA MET A 265 16.85 -91.05 -51.15
C MET A 265 17.43 -92.47 -51.26
N TYR A 266 17.60 -93.19 -50.14
CA TYR A 266 18.12 -94.57 -50.14
C TYR A 266 17.20 -95.54 -50.89
N ILE A 267 15.88 -95.39 -50.74
CA ILE A 267 14.89 -96.19 -51.49
C ILE A 267 14.97 -95.90 -52.99
N GLN A 268 15.18 -94.64 -53.39
CA GLN A 268 15.36 -94.27 -54.80
C GLN A 268 16.67 -94.84 -55.36
N GLU A 269 17.79 -94.79 -54.62
CA GLU A 269 19.06 -95.41 -55.02
C GLU A 269 18.91 -96.94 -55.18
N MET A 270 18.29 -97.62 -54.22
CA MET A 270 18.01 -99.06 -54.29
C MET A 270 17.14 -99.42 -55.51
N LYS A 271 16.14 -98.59 -55.83
CA LYS A 271 15.28 -98.75 -57.01
C LYS A 271 16.05 -98.54 -58.31
N GLU A 272 16.96 -97.56 -58.37
CA GLU A 272 17.81 -97.34 -59.54
C GLU A 272 18.84 -98.47 -59.74
N ASN A 273 19.43 -98.98 -58.66
CA ASN A 273 20.31 -100.15 -58.69
C ASN A 273 19.56 -101.40 -59.17
N TYR A 274 18.36 -101.68 -58.64
CA TYR A 274 17.51 -102.79 -59.11
C TYR A 274 17.12 -102.65 -60.60
N MET A 275 16.82 -101.44 -61.07
CA MET A 275 16.55 -101.18 -62.48
C MET A 275 17.81 -101.35 -63.36
N ARG A 276 19.01 -101.09 -62.83
CA ARG A 276 20.29 -101.34 -63.50
C ARG A 276 20.57 -102.84 -63.63
N GLU A 277 20.50 -103.59 -62.52
CA GLU A 277 20.63 -105.06 -62.53
C GLU A 277 19.60 -105.73 -63.46
N THR A 278 18.36 -105.22 -63.48
CA THR A 278 17.31 -105.73 -64.36
C THR A 278 17.66 -105.51 -65.84
N LYS A 279 18.22 -104.35 -66.21
CA LYS A 279 18.72 -104.09 -67.57
C LYS A 279 19.93 -104.97 -67.91
N GLU A 280 20.93 -105.05 -67.05
CA GLU A 280 22.11 -105.90 -67.25
C GLU A 280 21.70 -107.37 -67.44
N LYS A 281 20.71 -107.84 -66.68
CA LYS A 281 20.13 -109.19 -66.83
C LYS A 281 19.37 -109.37 -68.15
N GLN A 282 18.67 -108.34 -68.65
CA GLN A 282 18.03 -108.35 -69.98
C GLN A 282 19.07 -108.32 -71.11
N GLU A 283 20.12 -107.52 -70.99
CA GLU A 283 21.24 -107.46 -71.95
C GLU A 283 22.01 -108.78 -71.99
N LEU A 284 22.26 -109.42 -70.84
CA LEU A 284 22.83 -110.76 -70.76
C LEU A 284 21.88 -111.83 -71.34
N ALA A 285 20.56 -111.69 -71.17
CA ALA A 285 19.59 -112.58 -71.81
C ALA A 285 19.61 -112.43 -73.34
N LEU A 286 19.56 -111.19 -73.86
CA LEU A 286 19.67 -110.89 -75.29
C LEU A 286 21.01 -111.32 -75.88
N LYS A 287 22.12 -111.19 -75.13
CA LYS A 287 23.44 -111.68 -75.52
C LYS A 287 23.52 -113.21 -75.51
N ASN A 288 22.86 -113.88 -74.56
CA ASN A 288 22.69 -115.34 -74.58
C ASN A 288 21.79 -115.80 -75.75
N GLU A 289 20.78 -115.04 -76.15
CA GLU A 289 20.01 -115.30 -77.36
C GLU A 289 20.79 -115.00 -78.65
N GLY A 290 21.69 -114.02 -78.61
CA GLY A 290 22.68 -113.75 -79.65
C GLY A 290 23.61 -114.95 -79.81
N MET A 291 24.27 -115.39 -78.74
CA MET A 291 25.12 -116.57 -78.74
C MET A 291 24.36 -117.87 -79.05
N LYS A 292 23.08 -118.01 -78.67
CA LYS A 292 22.24 -119.13 -79.14
C LYS A 292 22.01 -119.06 -80.65
N ARG A 293 21.66 -117.90 -81.20
CA ARG A 293 21.49 -117.70 -82.65
C ARG A 293 22.80 -117.89 -83.40
N GLU A 294 23.93 -117.49 -82.83
CA GLU A 294 25.27 -117.70 -83.37
C GLU A 294 25.67 -119.18 -83.30
N ILE A 295 25.32 -119.90 -82.22
CA ILE A 295 25.49 -121.37 -82.12
C ILE A 295 24.56 -122.09 -83.10
N GLU A 296 23.33 -121.64 -83.30
CA GLU A 296 22.42 -122.24 -84.29
C GLU A 296 22.88 -121.92 -85.70
N GLN A 297 23.31 -120.70 -86.00
CA GLN A 297 24.01 -120.35 -87.25
C GLN A 297 25.31 -121.13 -87.42
N LEU A 298 26.06 -121.46 -86.38
CA LEU A 298 27.25 -122.31 -86.47
C LEU A 298 26.89 -123.80 -86.59
N LYS A 299 25.74 -124.27 -86.09
CA LYS A 299 25.19 -125.59 -86.38
C LYS A 299 24.68 -125.66 -87.82
N ASP A 300 24.00 -124.63 -88.30
CA ASP A 300 23.48 -124.51 -89.65
C ASP A 300 24.62 -124.34 -90.65
N VAL A 301 25.61 -123.50 -90.38
CA VAL A 301 26.86 -123.42 -91.15
C VAL A 301 27.69 -124.70 -91.02
N ARG A 302 27.64 -125.44 -89.90
CA ARG A 302 28.24 -126.79 -89.82
C ARG A 302 27.45 -127.84 -90.57
N ALA A 303 26.12 -127.74 -90.62
CA ALA A 303 25.23 -128.64 -91.35
C ALA A 303 25.24 -128.30 -92.85
N GLU A 304 25.45 -127.04 -93.21
CA GLU A 304 25.67 -126.53 -94.55
C GLU A 304 27.11 -126.78 -94.98
N LEU A 305 28.12 -126.73 -94.11
CA LEU A 305 29.48 -127.20 -94.42
C LEU A 305 29.54 -128.72 -94.50
N LYS A 306 28.74 -129.46 -93.71
CA LYS A 306 28.60 -130.91 -93.88
C LYS A 306 27.86 -131.21 -95.19
N LYS A 307 26.75 -130.52 -95.46
CA LYS A 307 26.06 -130.55 -96.75
C LYS A 307 26.91 -130.02 -97.89
N ARG A 308 27.89 -129.12 -97.71
CA ARG A 308 28.86 -128.63 -98.72
C ARG A 308 30.15 -129.43 -98.73
N ILE A 309 30.37 -130.35 -97.80
CA ILE A 309 31.34 -131.44 -97.99
C ILE A 309 30.64 -132.50 -98.85
N GLU A 310 29.41 -132.88 -98.49
CA GLU A 310 28.54 -133.74 -99.30
C GLU A 310 28.17 -133.11 -100.66
N VAL A 311 28.04 -131.79 -100.76
CA VAL A 311 27.73 -131.03 -101.98
C VAL A 311 28.98 -130.54 -102.68
N CYS A 312 30.14 -130.29 -102.07
CA CYS A 312 31.39 -130.24 -102.85
C CYS A 312 31.82 -131.63 -103.31
N GLU A 313 31.41 -132.72 -102.64
CA GLU A 313 31.52 -134.08 -103.17
C GLU A 313 30.49 -134.35 -104.28
N ASN A 314 29.26 -133.85 -104.17
CA ASN A 314 28.23 -133.96 -105.21
C ASN A 314 28.36 -132.89 -106.30
N GLU A 315 29.17 -131.83 -106.15
CA GLU A 315 29.55 -130.81 -107.14
C GLU A 315 30.89 -131.20 -107.79
N LYS A 316 31.77 -131.89 -107.07
CA LYS A 316 32.75 -132.78 -107.71
C LYS A 316 32.05 -133.88 -108.55
N ARG A 317 30.73 -134.06 -108.42
CA ARG A 317 29.86 -134.83 -109.35
C ARG A 317 28.95 -133.94 -110.24
N ALA A 318 28.67 -132.67 -109.90
CA ALA A 318 27.64 -131.81 -110.52
C ALA A 318 28.11 -130.43 -111.06
N LEU A 319 29.25 -129.88 -110.63
CA LEU A 319 30.04 -128.93 -111.44
C LEU A 319 30.67 -129.64 -112.65
N CYS A 320 30.79 -130.98 -112.60
CA CYS A 320 30.89 -131.81 -113.80
C CYS A 320 29.61 -131.81 -114.68
N TYR A 321 28.55 -131.10 -114.27
CA TYR A 321 27.19 -131.22 -114.82
C TYR A 321 26.37 -129.92 -114.87
N LYS A 322 27.06 -128.76 -114.98
CA LYS A 322 26.54 -127.36 -115.13
C LYS A 322 26.28 -126.65 -113.79
N VAL A 323 26.52 -125.35 -113.60
CA VAL A 323 26.67 -124.18 -114.50
C VAL A 323 25.36 -123.68 -115.13
N SER A 324 24.37 -123.28 -114.31
CA SER A 324 23.29 -122.35 -114.71
C SER A 324 22.43 -121.81 -113.54
N GLN A 325 22.77 -120.61 -113.07
CA GLN A 325 21.88 -119.47 -112.70
C GLN A 325 20.63 -119.61 -111.79
N ASP A 326 20.72 -118.94 -110.62
CA ASP A 326 19.90 -117.80 -110.13
C ASP A 326 18.37 -117.86 -109.83
N LYS A 327 18.03 -117.44 -108.59
CA LYS A 327 17.07 -116.37 -108.13
C LYS A 327 15.59 -116.34 -108.63
N ALA A 328 14.68 -115.49 -108.11
CA ALA A 328 14.29 -115.01 -106.75
C ALA A 328 13.15 -113.97 -106.93
N SER A 329 12.19 -113.84 -106.01
CA SER A 329 11.20 -112.73 -106.03
C SER A 329 10.47 -112.53 -104.68
N ASP A 330 9.63 -111.49 -104.62
CA ASP A 330 9.78 -110.33 -103.72
C ASP A 330 8.45 -109.53 -103.67
N ASP A 331 7.78 -109.46 -102.51
CA ASP A 331 6.32 -109.15 -102.45
C ASP A 331 5.86 -108.41 -101.14
N GLU A 332 6.77 -107.94 -100.29
CA GLU A 332 6.41 -107.47 -98.93
C GLU A 332 6.02 -105.97 -98.83
N ILE A 333 6.26 -105.19 -99.89
CA ILE A 333 6.31 -103.72 -99.85
C ILE A 333 4.95 -103.04 -99.61
N ASP A 334 3.83 -103.58 -100.12
CA ASP A 334 2.57 -102.84 -100.15
C ASP A 334 1.82 -102.76 -98.80
N ARG A 335 2.15 -103.59 -97.80
CA ARG A 335 1.45 -103.59 -96.50
C ARG A 335 1.65 -102.30 -95.70
N LEU A 336 2.86 -101.74 -95.76
CA LEU A 336 3.28 -100.57 -94.97
C LEU A 336 2.59 -99.25 -95.38
N ARG A 337 1.86 -99.22 -96.51
CA ARG A 337 1.27 -97.98 -97.04
C ARG A 337 -0.03 -97.55 -96.33
N ASN A 338 -0.71 -98.46 -95.60
CA ASN A 338 -2.03 -98.20 -95.03
C ASN A 338 -2.03 -97.60 -93.61
N GLU A 339 -1.08 -97.93 -92.73
CA GLU A 339 -1.07 -97.44 -91.34
C GLU A 339 -0.93 -95.91 -91.23
N MET A 340 -0.20 -95.30 -92.17
CA MET A 340 0.06 -93.85 -92.26
C MET A 340 -1.18 -92.97 -92.48
N SER A 341 -2.36 -93.57 -92.69
CA SER A 341 -3.63 -92.86 -92.87
C SER A 341 -4.33 -92.54 -91.53
N MET A 342 -4.34 -93.49 -90.58
CA MET A 342 -5.08 -93.35 -89.31
C MET A 342 -4.53 -92.24 -88.42
N LEU A 343 -3.19 -92.17 -88.29
CA LEU A 343 -2.45 -91.20 -87.47
C LEU A 343 -2.64 -89.73 -87.88
N ARG A 344 -3.40 -89.44 -88.94
CA ARG A 344 -3.69 -88.06 -89.37
C ARG A 344 -4.91 -87.45 -88.69
N LYS A 345 -5.92 -88.23 -88.29
CA LYS A 345 -7.16 -87.69 -87.68
C LYS A 345 -6.94 -87.22 -86.23
N GLU A 346 -6.29 -88.06 -85.44
CA GLU A 346 -5.99 -87.84 -84.00
C GLU A 346 -5.20 -86.54 -83.74
N LYS A 347 -4.48 -86.06 -84.76
CA LYS A 347 -3.72 -84.80 -84.73
C LYS A 347 -4.58 -83.54 -84.70
N ASP A 348 -5.77 -83.54 -85.33
CA ASP A 348 -6.55 -82.32 -85.51
C ASP A 348 -7.53 -82.07 -84.36
N GLU A 349 -8.05 -83.12 -83.70
CA GLU A 349 -8.83 -83.00 -82.45
C GLU A 349 -7.99 -82.37 -81.32
N MET A 350 -6.71 -82.77 -81.22
CA MET A 350 -5.72 -82.16 -80.31
C MET A 350 -5.47 -80.67 -80.56
N ARG A 351 -5.77 -80.15 -81.76
CA ARG A 351 -5.59 -78.73 -82.10
C ARG A 351 -6.71 -77.86 -81.53
N GLU A 352 -7.95 -78.35 -81.52
CA GLU A 352 -9.11 -77.59 -81.06
C GLU A 352 -9.11 -77.40 -79.52
N GLY A 353 -8.62 -78.38 -78.76
CA GLY A 353 -8.42 -78.26 -77.32
C GLY A 353 -7.43 -77.15 -76.91
N ILE A 354 -6.40 -76.92 -77.72
CA ILE A 354 -5.38 -75.88 -77.46
C ILE A 354 -5.95 -74.47 -77.65
N GLU A 355 -6.73 -74.25 -78.72
CA GLU A 355 -7.25 -72.91 -79.04
C GLU A 355 -8.32 -72.45 -78.03
N ASN A 356 -9.08 -73.38 -77.43
CA ASN A 356 -10.02 -73.07 -76.36
C ASN A 356 -9.34 -72.73 -75.01
N LEU A 357 -8.18 -73.35 -74.72
CA LEU A 357 -7.35 -72.97 -73.56
C LEU A 357 -6.77 -71.56 -73.71
N LYS A 358 -6.32 -71.22 -74.93
CA LYS A 358 -5.69 -69.94 -75.28
C LYS A 358 -6.63 -68.74 -75.04
N LYS A 359 -7.87 -68.79 -75.54
CA LYS A 359 -8.91 -67.79 -75.27
C LYS A 359 -9.18 -67.57 -73.77
N ARG A 360 -9.04 -68.63 -72.97
CA ARG A 360 -9.24 -68.56 -71.51
C ARG A 360 -8.05 -67.92 -70.77
N CYS A 361 -6.87 -67.85 -71.38
CA CYS A 361 -5.73 -67.10 -70.86
C CYS A 361 -5.84 -65.60 -71.21
N GLU A 362 -6.36 -65.26 -72.39
CA GLU A 362 -6.51 -63.87 -72.87
C GLU A 362 -7.39 -63.04 -71.91
N GLY A 363 -8.50 -63.61 -71.40
CA GLY A 363 -9.36 -62.93 -70.41
C GLY A 363 -8.66 -62.55 -69.10
N TYR A 364 -7.68 -63.33 -68.63
CA TYR A 364 -6.89 -63.00 -67.44
C TYR A 364 -5.84 -61.92 -67.68
N VAL A 365 -5.48 -61.63 -68.94
CA VAL A 365 -4.56 -60.53 -69.29
C VAL A 365 -5.27 -59.18 -69.12
N GLU A 366 -6.54 -59.07 -69.53
CA GLU A 366 -7.30 -57.81 -69.41
C GLU A 366 -7.52 -57.37 -67.95
N GLU A 367 -7.72 -58.30 -67.02
CA GLU A 367 -7.81 -57.99 -65.58
C GLU A 367 -6.45 -57.54 -65.02
N LEU A 368 -5.36 -58.15 -65.50
CA LEU A 368 -3.99 -57.76 -65.12
C LEU A 368 -3.63 -56.35 -65.63
N GLU A 369 -4.20 -55.91 -66.76
CA GLU A 369 -3.95 -54.56 -67.30
C GLU A 369 -4.72 -53.47 -66.55
N LYS A 370 -6.00 -53.72 -66.19
CA LYS A 370 -6.77 -52.83 -65.30
C LYS A 370 -6.07 -52.58 -63.96
N SER A 371 -5.30 -53.56 -63.46
CA SER A 371 -4.46 -53.41 -62.26
C SER A 371 -3.21 -52.53 -62.48
N LYS A 372 -2.63 -52.51 -63.70
CA LYS A 372 -1.49 -51.65 -64.05
C LYS A 372 -1.88 -50.18 -64.15
N ASP A 373 -3.08 -49.88 -64.64
CA ASP A 373 -3.56 -48.49 -64.77
C ASP A 373 -3.74 -47.81 -63.40
N LEU A 374 -4.32 -48.53 -62.43
CA LEU A 374 -4.40 -48.10 -61.03
C LEU A 374 -3.01 -47.88 -60.42
N GLN A 375 -2.04 -48.74 -60.72
CA GLN A 375 -0.64 -48.55 -60.32
C GLN A 375 -0.01 -47.31 -60.97
N GLY A 376 -0.36 -47.00 -62.22
CA GLY A 376 0.04 -45.80 -62.95
C GLY A 376 -0.47 -44.50 -62.30
N ILE A 377 -1.75 -44.46 -61.94
CA ILE A 377 -2.38 -43.30 -61.26
C ILE A 377 -1.69 -43.03 -59.91
N LEU A 378 -1.49 -44.07 -59.09
CA LEU A 378 -0.84 -43.93 -57.78
C LEU A 378 0.62 -43.44 -57.91
N LYS A 379 1.34 -43.95 -58.92
CA LYS A 379 2.72 -43.54 -59.23
C LYS A 379 2.79 -42.08 -59.70
N GLY A 380 1.81 -41.62 -60.48
CA GLY A 380 1.68 -40.23 -60.91
C GLY A 380 1.54 -39.25 -59.74
N PHE A 381 0.58 -39.50 -58.84
CA PHE A 381 0.31 -38.65 -57.68
C PHE A 381 1.53 -38.53 -56.74
N VAL A 382 2.23 -39.64 -56.50
CA VAL A 382 3.46 -39.65 -55.69
C VAL A 382 4.61 -38.90 -56.38
N GLN A 383 4.77 -39.04 -57.70
CA GLN A 383 5.78 -38.29 -58.45
C GLN A 383 5.48 -36.79 -58.50
N GLU A 384 4.22 -36.37 -58.57
CA GLU A 384 3.85 -34.96 -58.57
C GLU A 384 4.16 -34.29 -57.24
N LYS A 385 3.81 -34.92 -56.11
CA LYS A 385 4.13 -34.39 -54.78
C LYS A 385 5.62 -34.47 -54.46
N GLY A 386 6.35 -35.46 -54.98
CA GLY A 386 7.82 -35.46 -55.00
C GLY A 386 8.38 -34.21 -55.70
N LYS A 387 7.96 -33.97 -56.95
CA LYS A 387 8.36 -32.78 -57.74
C LYS A 387 7.95 -31.44 -57.12
N GLU A 388 6.98 -31.40 -56.20
CA GLU A 388 6.66 -30.19 -55.43
C GLU A 388 7.66 -29.94 -54.31
N CYS A 389 8.05 -30.97 -53.56
CA CYS A 389 9.14 -30.90 -52.58
C CYS A 389 10.49 -30.60 -53.25
N ASP A 390 10.81 -31.28 -54.36
CA ASP A 390 12.08 -31.08 -55.07
C ASP A 390 12.21 -29.64 -55.60
N ARG A 391 11.13 -29.02 -56.07
CA ARG A 391 11.12 -27.59 -56.46
C ARG A 391 11.43 -26.66 -55.27
N LYS A 392 10.78 -26.87 -54.13
CA LYS A 392 11.04 -26.08 -52.91
C LYS A 392 12.47 -26.27 -52.38
N ILE A 393 13.04 -27.47 -52.53
CA ILE A 393 14.45 -27.74 -52.22
C ILE A 393 15.37 -27.05 -53.23
N GLN A 394 15.06 -27.07 -54.53
CA GLN A 394 15.83 -26.38 -55.56
C GLN A 394 15.80 -24.84 -55.42
N GLU A 395 14.71 -24.24 -54.93
CA GLU A 395 14.68 -22.83 -54.57
C GLU A 395 15.62 -22.53 -53.39
N ILE A 396 15.62 -23.36 -52.34
CA ILE A 396 16.54 -23.23 -51.20
C ILE A 396 18.00 -23.38 -51.64
N VAL A 397 18.30 -24.37 -52.49
CA VAL A 397 19.64 -24.60 -53.04
C VAL A 397 20.09 -23.42 -53.91
N LYS A 398 19.26 -22.93 -54.84
CA LYS A 398 19.60 -21.75 -55.66
C LYS A 398 19.96 -20.52 -54.83
N ILE A 399 19.23 -20.24 -53.75
CA ILE A 399 19.51 -19.07 -52.92
C ILE A 399 20.78 -19.30 -52.05
N ALA A 400 21.11 -20.55 -51.72
CA ALA A 400 22.39 -20.89 -51.12
C ALA A 400 23.55 -20.72 -52.12
N ASP A 401 23.40 -21.21 -53.35
CA ASP A 401 24.37 -21.04 -54.44
C ASP A 401 24.61 -19.55 -54.75
N GLU A 402 23.54 -18.73 -54.84
CA GLU A 402 23.64 -17.25 -54.97
C GLU A 402 24.42 -16.58 -53.83
N VAL A 403 24.40 -17.15 -52.63
CA VAL A 403 25.15 -16.65 -51.48
C VAL A 403 26.61 -17.11 -51.56
N ASP A 404 26.87 -18.37 -51.91
CA ASP A 404 28.23 -18.91 -52.02
C ASP A 404 29.00 -18.32 -53.22
N ASP A 405 28.34 -18.08 -54.35
CA ASP A 405 28.92 -17.33 -55.49
C ASP A 405 29.32 -15.90 -55.07
N LYS A 406 28.47 -15.23 -54.28
CA LYS A 406 28.77 -13.89 -53.74
C LYS A 406 29.90 -13.92 -52.71
N VAL A 407 29.94 -14.93 -51.83
CA VAL A 407 31.05 -15.13 -50.89
C VAL A 407 32.35 -15.42 -51.64
N CYS A 408 32.31 -16.21 -52.72
CA CYS A 408 33.44 -16.44 -53.62
C CYS A 408 33.89 -15.16 -54.35
N LEU A 409 32.96 -14.32 -54.79
CA LEU A 409 33.28 -13.02 -55.41
C LEU A 409 33.98 -12.10 -54.40
N LEU A 410 33.43 -11.99 -53.18
CA LEU A 410 34.02 -11.24 -52.07
C LEU A 410 35.41 -11.78 -51.67
N TRP A 411 35.59 -13.11 -51.68
CA TRP A 411 36.90 -13.74 -51.44
C TRP A 411 37.90 -13.45 -52.56
N LYS A 412 37.49 -13.44 -53.84
CA LYS A 412 38.34 -13.00 -54.96
C LYS A 412 38.75 -11.55 -54.82
N MET A 413 37.80 -10.64 -54.57
CA MET A 413 38.08 -9.22 -54.36
C MET A 413 39.02 -8.99 -53.15
N MET A 414 38.82 -9.68 -52.03
CA MET A 414 39.76 -9.63 -50.90
C MET A 414 41.13 -10.24 -51.22
N GLY A 415 41.20 -11.27 -52.07
CA GLY A 415 42.44 -11.88 -52.55
C GLY A 415 43.23 -10.97 -53.51
N GLU A 416 42.53 -10.15 -54.29
CA GLU A 416 43.11 -9.16 -55.20
C GLU A 416 43.50 -7.88 -54.44
N MET A 417 42.69 -7.40 -53.49
CA MET A 417 43.08 -6.34 -52.54
C MET A 417 44.35 -6.66 -51.74
N ARG A 418 44.62 -7.95 -51.43
CA ARG A 418 45.90 -8.36 -50.80
C ARG A 418 47.12 -8.16 -51.70
N LYS A 419 46.95 -8.00 -53.01
CA LYS A 419 48.02 -7.67 -53.97
C LYS A 419 48.10 -6.17 -54.23
N SER A 420 46.97 -5.48 -54.26
CA SER A 420 46.85 -4.06 -54.61
C SER A 420 46.93 -3.11 -53.40
N ARG A 421 47.96 -3.24 -52.57
CA ARG A 421 48.16 -2.35 -51.41
C ARG A 421 48.81 -1.02 -51.83
N GLY A 422 48.02 -0.17 -52.51
CA GLY A 422 48.45 1.14 -53.00
C GLY A 422 47.32 2.17 -53.01
N ASP A 423 47.54 3.27 -52.28
CA ASP A 423 46.72 4.49 -52.16
C ASP A 423 45.34 4.42 -51.46
N GLY A 424 44.90 5.58 -50.97
CA GLY A 424 44.02 5.68 -49.79
C GLY A 424 42.53 5.97 -49.99
N GLU A 425 42.08 6.27 -51.22
CA GLU A 425 40.67 6.63 -51.47
C GLU A 425 39.78 5.46 -51.89
N LEU A 426 40.29 4.53 -52.71
CA LEU A 426 39.56 3.31 -53.13
C LEU A 426 39.03 2.53 -51.92
N GLY A 427 39.87 2.35 -50.90
CA GLY A 427 39.51 1.64 -49.66
C GLY A 427 38.31 2.23 -48.90
N ARG A 428 37.93 3.50 -49.12
CA ARG A 428 36.70 4.08 -48.53
C ARG A 428 35.45 3.62 -49.29
N GLN A 429 35.45 3.70 -50.61
CA GLN A 429 34.33 3.21 -51.42
C GLN A 429 34.19 1.67 -51.31
N GLU A 430 35.31 0.95 -51.22
CA GLU A 430 35.31 -0.49 -50.95
C GLU A 430 34.77 -0.83 -49.55
N THR A 431 35.15 -0.09 -48.50
CA THR A 431 34.59 -0.32 -47.15
C THR A 431 33.12 0.07 -47.03
N GLU A 432 32.64 1.09 -47.75
CA GLU A 432 31.19 1.36 -47.87
C GLU A 432 30.46 0.26 -48.65
N PHE A 433 30.98 -0.20 -49.78
CA PHE A 433 30.39 -1.30 -50.55
C PHE A 433 30.31 -2.59 -49.72
N LEU A 434 31.41 -2.95 -49.03
CA LEU A 434 31.44 -4.08 -48.11
C LEU A 434 30.46 -3.91 -46.94
N HIS A 435 30.34 -2.72 -46.35
CA HIS A 435 29.32 -2.47 -45.31
C HIS A 435 27.90 -2.61 -45.85
N LYS A 436 27.64 -2.19 -47.09
CA LYS A 436 26.32 -2.27 -47.74
C LYS A 436 25.96 -3.71 -48.07
N GLU A 437 26.91 -4.50 -48.57
CA GLU A 437 26.68 -5.92 -48.88
C GLU A 437 26.62 -6.77 -47.60
N ILE A 438 27.45 -6.50 -46.58
CA ILE A 438 27.32 -7.09 -45.24
C ILE A 438 25.97 -6.74 -44.61
N SER A 439 25.45 -5.53 -44.80
CA SER A 439 24.12 -5.14 -44.31
C SER A 439 22.98 -5.84 -45.06
N ASN A 440 23.11 -6.04 -46.37
CA ASN A 440 22.18 -6.86 -47.15
C ASN A 440 22.23 -8.34 -46.74
N LEU A 441 23.42 -8.90 -46.51
CA LEU A 441 23.59 -10.27 -46.03
C LEU A 441 23.03 -10.44 -44.62
N LYS A 442 23.27 -9.49 -43.70
CA LYS A 442 22.62 -9.46 -42.37
C LYS A 442 21.10 -9.40 -42.49
N ARG A 443 20.54 -8.57 -43.38
CA ARG A 443 19.09 -8.50 -43.63
C ARG A 443 18.53 -9.82 -44.17
N LYS A 444 19.19 -10.47 -45.14
CA LYS A 444 18.83 -11.82 -45.61
C LYS A 444 18.91 -12.85 -44.47
N ILE A 445 19.94 -12.79 -43.62
CA ILE A 445 20.08 -13.67 -42.45
C ILE A 445 18.96 -13.42 -41.43
N GLU A 446 18.54 -12.18 -41.21
CA GLU A 446 17.39 -11.86 -40.36
C GLU A 446 16.06 -12.34 -40.97
N GLU A 447 15.89 -12.29 -42.29
CA GLU A 447 14.74 -12.89 -42.99
C GLU A 447 14.74 -14.42 -42.85
N TYR A 448 15.88 -15.08 -43.08
CA TYR A 448 16.04 -16.52 -42.79
C TYR A 448 15.75 -16.85 -41.33
N GLN A 449 16.22 -16.05 -40.37
CA GLN A 449 15.92 -16.24 -38.95
C GLN A 449 14.45 -15.97 -38.62
N LYS A 450 13.75 -15.06 -39.32
CA LYS A 450 12.30 -14.86 -39.13
C LYS A 450 11.49 -16.04 -39.69
N ILE A 451 11.92 -16.60 -40.83
CA ILE A 451 11.26 -17.75 -41.47
C ILE A 451 11.55 -19.07 -40.72
N ALA A 452 12.77 -19.23 -40.17
CA ALA A 452 13.18 -20.42 -39.43
C ALA A 452 12.91 -20.35 -37.91
N ARG A 453 12.44 -19.21 -37.37
CA ARG A 453 11.96 -19.11 -35.99
C ARG A 453 10.62 -19.82 -35.86
N VAL A 454 10.66 -21.01 -35.28
CA VAL A 454 9.48 -21.60 -34.64
C VAL A 454 8.98 -20.61 -33.60
N ASP A 455 7.68 -20.32 -33.62
CA ASP A 455 7.01 -19.39 -32.72
C ASP A 455 6.87 -19.98 -31.30
N ASP A 456 6.48 -19.17 -30.32
CA ASP A 456 6.36 -19.63 -28.92
C ASP A 456 5.33 -20.76 -28.74
N GLU A 457 4.39 -20.93 -29.68
CA GLU A 457 3.42 -22.03 -29.67
C GLU A 457 4.02 -23.32 -30.25
N GLY A 458 4.68 -23.26 -31.41
CA GLY A 458 5.47 -24.37 -31.95
C GLY A 458 6.61 -24.79 -31.02
N MET A 459 7.24 -23.86 -30.32
CA MET A 459 8.25 -24.12 -29.29
C MET A 459 7.66 -24.84 -28.07
N LYS A 460 6.40 -24.57 -27.68
CA LYS A 460 5.69 -25.34 -26.65
C LYS A 460 5.27 -26.72 -27.18
N PHE A 461 4.77 -26.79 -28.40
CA PHE A 461 4.34 -28.02 -29.07
C PHE A 461 5.49 -29.02 -29.21
N LEU A 462 6.66 -28.60 -29.72
CA LEU A 462 7.86 -29.43 -29.80
C LEU A 462 8.29 -29.95 -28.42
N ARG A 463 8.26 -29.11 -27.37
CA ARG A 463 8.52 -29.56 -25.99
C ARG A 463 7.49 -30.57 -25.49
N GLY A 464 6.20 -30.39 -25.81
CA GLY A 464 5.14 -31.37 -25.52
C GLY A 464 5.32 -32.71 -26.23
N LEU A 465 5.99 -32.71 -27.39
CA LEU A 465 6.41 -33.92 -28.13
C LEU A 465 7.75 -34.50 -27.65
N GLY A 466 8.36 -33.96 -26.59
CA GLY A 466 9.67 -34.40 -26.08
C GLY A 466 10.87 -33.99 -26.97
N ILE A 467 10.66 -33.05 -27.89
CA ILE A 467 11.69 -32.57 -28.82
C ILE A 467 12.26 -31.27 -28.27
N ASN A 468 13.58 -31.23 -28.03
CA ASN A 468 14.26 -30.01 -27.62
C ASN A 468 14.24 -28.99 -28.77
N PRO A 469 13.54 -27.84 -28.68
CA PRO A 469 13.47 -26.86 -29.76
C PRO A 469 14.78 -26.09 -29.95
N SER A 470 15.67 -26.13 -28.95
CA SER A 470 17.00 -25.51 -28.99
C SER A 470 18.08 -26.45 -29.54
N ALA A 471 17.70 -27.64 -30.03
CA ALA A 471 18.59 -28.52 -30.78
C ALA A 471 18.80 -28.00 -32.22
N HIS A 472 19.79 -28.54 -32.93
CA HIS A 472 20.03 -28.17 -34.32
C HIS A 472 18.82 -28.51 -35.22
N LEU A 473 18.48 -27.67 -36.19
CA LEU A 473 17.24 -27.79 -36.98
C LEU A 473 17.06 -29.18 -37.60
N ASN A 474 18.13 -29.77 -38.15
CA ASN A 474 18.08 -31.14 -38.70
C ASN A 474 17.71 -32.19 -37.64
N GLU A 475 18.17 -32.04 -36.39
CA GLU A 475 17.82 -32.95 -35.30
C GLU A 475 16.36 -32.76 -34.87
N VAL A 476 15.89 -31.52 -34.78
CA VAL A 476 14.48 -31.19 -34.52
C VAL A 476 13.59 -31.84 -35.58
N VAL A 477 13.92 -31.69 -36.87
CA VAL A 477 13.17 -32.27 -37.99
C VAL A 477 13.22 -33.81 -37.98
N ILE A 478 14.36 -34.42 -37.68
CA ILE A 478 14.48 -35.90 -37.59
C ILE A 478 13.65 -36.43 -36.42
N ARG A 479 13.79 -35.87 -35.22
CA ARG A 479 13.00 -36.27 -34.04
C ARG A 479 11.50 -36.05 -34.30
N PHE A 480 11.10 -34.91 -34.87
CA PHE A 480 9.72 -34.62 -35.24
C PHE A 480 9.18 -35.62 -36.25
N ARG A 481 9.95 -36.00 -37.28
CA ARG A 481 9.54 -37.00 -38.28
C ARG A 481 9.33 -38.40 -37.67
N CYS A 482 10.09 -38.76 -36.65
CA CYS A 482 9.88 -40.01 -35.90
C CYS A 482 8.62 -39.92 -35.03
N VAL A 483 8.49 -38.90 -34.17
CA VAL A 483 7.31 -38.72 -33.30
C VAL A 483 6.03 -38.61 -34.13
N TYR A 484 6.04 -37.88 -35.24
CA TYR A 484 4.91 -37.79 -36.18
C TYR A 484 4.53 -39.15 -36.77
N LYS A 485 5.50 -39.99 -37.17
CA LYS A 485 5.20 -41.35 -37.65
C LYS A 485 4.53 -42.21 -36.57
N ASP A 486 4.98 -42.12 -35.32
CA ASP A 486 4.41 -42.89 -34.22
C ASP A 486 3.05 -42.36 -33.75
N VAL A 487 2.84 -41.05 -33.77
CA VAL A 487 1.51 -40.43 -33.56
C VAL A 487 0.56 -40.86 -34.68
N MET A 488 0.96 -40.79 -35.95
CA MET A 488 0.11 -41.25 -37.08
C MET A 488 -0.14 -42.76 -37.04
N ARG A 489 0.79 -43.57 -36.53
CA ARG A 489 0.58 -45.01 -36.28
C ARG A 489 -0.44 -45.24 -35.18
N LYS A 490 -0.30 -44.56 -34.03
CA LYS A 490 -1.24 -44.65 -32.90
C LYS A 490 -2.62 -44.13 -33.28
N MET A 491 -2.72 -43.03 -34.01
CA MET A 491 -3.98 -42.48 -34.49
C MET A 491 -4.73 -43.49 -35.36
N ARG A 492 -4.06 -44.14 -36.33
CA ARG A 492 -4.68 -45.20 -37.14
C ARG A 492 -5.10 -46.45 -36.35
N LEU A 493 -4.42 -46.76 -35.24
CA LEU A 493 -4.82 -47.84 -34.33
C LEU A 493 -6.06 -47.43 -33.55
N ILE A 494 -6.09 -46.22 -32.99
CA ILE A 494 -7.24 -45.65 -32.28
C ILE A 494 -8.44 -45.51 -33.22
N ASP A 495 -8.25 -45.06 -34.47
CA ASP A 495 -9.30 -45.01 -35.49
C ASP A 495 -9.86 -46.42 -35.77
N LYS A 496 -8.99 -47.44 -35.85
CA LYS A 496 -9.42 -48.83 -36.04
C LYS A 496 -10.15 -49.38 -34.81
N GLU A 497 -9.61 -49.20 -33.62
CA GLU A 497 -10.21 -49.61 -32.34
C GLU A 497 -11.54 -48.88 -32.09
N ALA A 498 -11.66 -47.60 -32.44
CA ALA A 498 -12.90 -46.84 -32.35
C ALA A 498 -13.94 -47.31 -33.38
N ASN A 499 -13.55 -47.60 -34.62
CA ASN A 499 -14.47 -48.20 -35.60
C ASN A 499 -14.87 -49.64 -35.23
N GLU A 500 -13.99 -50.41 -34.59
CA GLU A 500 -14.32 -51.73 -34.05
C GLU A 500 -15.23 -51.64 -32.82
N ALA A 501 -15.05 -50.65 -31.95
CA ALA A 501 -15.93 -50.41 -30.79
C ALA A 501 -17.29 -49.83 -31.20
N MET A 502 -17.34 -48.90 -32.17
CA MET A 502 -18.60 -48.41 -32.75
C MET A 502 -19.32 -49.53 -33.50
N GLY A 503 -18.62 -50.30 -34.33
CA GLY A 503 -19.16 -51.48 -34.98
C GLY A 503 -19.65 -52.54 -33.98
N PHE A 504 -18.99 -52.71 -32.84
CA PHE A 504 -19.47 -53.59 -31.76
C PHE A 504 -20.74 -53.03 -31.10
N ALA A 505 -20.81 -51.71 -30.84
CA ALA A 505 -21.99 -51.06 -30.26
C ALA A 505 -23.19 -51.03 -31.21
N GLU A 506 -22.97 -50.91 -32.53
CA GLU A 506 -24.02 -50.94 -33.55
C GLU A 506 -24.50 -52.37 -33.82
N ASN A 507 -23.61 -53.35 -34.00
CA ASN A 507 -24.01 -54.73 -34.26
C ASN A 507 -24.59 -55.44 -33.02
N ASN A 508 -24.29 -54.98 -31.80
CA ASN A 508 -24.93 -55.47 -30.57
C ASN A 508 -26.03 -54.53 -30.06
N LYS A 509 -26.54 -53.57 -30.83
CA LYS A 509 -27.52 -52.59 -30.34
C LYS A 509 -28.82 -53.22 -29.84
N ASP A 510 -29.21 -54.35 -30.43
CA ASP A 510 -30.38 -55.17 -30.05
C ASP A 510 -30.03 -56.32 -29.09
N VAL A 511 -28.75 -56.50 -28.74
CA VAL A 511 -28.21 -57.63 -27.94
C VAL A 511 -27.55 -57.15 -26.63
N MET A 512 -27.12 -55.89 -26.58
CA MET A 512 -26.71 -55.19 -25.37
C MET A 512 -27.88 -55.16 -24.39
N HIS A 513 -27.80 -55.99 -23.36
CA HIS A 513 -28.77 -56.01 -22.27
C HIS A 513 -28.99 -54.59 -21.75
N GLU A 514 -30.25 -54.16 -21.64
CA GLU A 514 -30.69 -52.81 -21.24
C GLU A 514 -29.87 -52.18 -20.08
N ARG A 515 -29.48 -53.02 -19.11
CA ARG A 515 -28.60 -52.67 -17.98
C ARG A 515 -27.22 -52.12 -18.38
N THR A 516 -26.61 -52.64 -19.43
CA THR A 516 -25.30 -52.20 -19.93
C THR A 516 -25.40 -50.84 -20.63
N MET A 517 -26.48 -50.62 -21.40
CA MET A 517 -26.78 -49.30 -21.97
C MET A 517 -27.01 -48.28 -20.85
N LYS A 518 -27.77 -48.64 -19.81
CA LYS A 518 -27.98 -47.78 -18.64
C LYS A 518 -26.66 -47.44 -17.91
N TYR A 519 -25.74 -48.38 -17.74
CA TYR A 519 -24.41 -48.08 -17.18
C TYR A 519 -23.56 -47.16 -18.07
N LEU A 520 -23.67 -47.28 -19.40
CA LEU A 520 -23.01 -46.35 -20.33
C LEU A 520 -23.61 -44.93 -20.25
N GLU A 521 -24.93 -44.80 -20.10
CA GLU A 521 -25.60 -43.51 -19.89
C GLU A 521 -25.27 -42.90 -18.51
N GLU A 522 -25.28 -43.70 -17.44
CA GLU A 522 -24.88 -43.28 -16.09
C GLU A 522 -23.43 -42.78 -16.09
N PHE A 523 -22.49 -43.55 -16.62
CA PHE A 523 -21.08 -43.14 -16.77
C PHE A 523 -20.91 -41.89 -17.63
N THR A 524 -21.64 -41.78 -18.75
CA THR A 524 -21.60 -40.60 -19.62
C THR A 524 -22.14 -39.35 -18.91
N ASN A 525 -23.16 -39.50 -18.06
CA ASN A 525 -23.68 -38.40 -17.25
C ASN A 525 -22.70 -38.00 -16.15
N GLU A 526 -22.13 -38.94 -15.39
CA GLU A 526 -21.10 -38.67 -14.38
C GLU A 526 -19.86 -38.00 -14.98
N PHE A 527 -19.38 -38.48 -16.13
CA PHE A 527 -18.26 -37.88 -16.85
C PHE A 527 -18.56 -36.43 -17.29
N ASN A 528 -19.79 -36.15 -17.74
CA ASN A 528 -20.21 -34.80 -18.09
C ASN A 528 -20.40 -33.87 -16.88
N ILE A 529 -20.74 -34.40 -15.70
CA ILE A 529 -20.76 -33.66 -14.43
C ILE A 529 -19.32 -33.33 -14.01
N ALA A 530 -18.45 -34.34 -13.88
CA ALA A 530 -17.05 -34.15 -13.52
C ALA A 530 -16.31 -33.18 -14.46
N ARG A 531 -16.66 -33.18 -15.76
CA ARG A 531 -16.15 -32.23 -16.75
C ARG A 531 -16.63 -30.79 -16.50
N LYS A 532 -17.88 -30.58 -16.05
CA LYS A 532 -18.38 -29.24 -15.66
C LYS A 532 -17.65 -28.75 -14.41
N ASP A 533 -17.59 -29.59 -13.39
CA ASP A 533 -16.96 -29.28 -12.10
C ASP A 533 -15.48 -28.88 -12.28
N LEU A 534 -14.75 -29.60 -13.14
CA LEU A 534 -13.36 -29.30 -13.47
C LEU A 534 -13.19 -27.96 -14.20
N GLU A 535 -14.13 -27.58 -15.08
CA GLU A 535 -14.16 -26.28 -15.74
C GLU A 535 -14.57 -25.14 -14.78
N GLU A 536 -15.36 -25.42 -13.74
CA GLU A 536 -15.65 -24.46 -12.66
C GLU A 536 -14.47 -24.30 -11.68
N CYS A 537 -13.81 -25.39 -11.28
CA CYS A 537 -12.56 -25.35 -10.52
C CYS A 537 -11.48 -24.54 -11.26
N LYS A 538 -11.36 -24.71 -12.58
CA LYS A 538 -10.47 -23.91 -13.44
C LYS A 538 -10.82 -22.41 -13.40
N LYS A 539 -12.09 -22.04 -13.59
CA LYS A 539 -12.55 -20.63 -13.48
C LYS A 539 -12.28 -20.04 -12.07
N TYR A 540 -12.48 -20.83 -11.02
CA TYR A 540 -12.18 -20.43 -9.64
C TYR A 540 -10.68 -20.20 -9.43
N LEU A 541 -9.83 -21.10 -9.92
CA LEU A 541 -8.37 -20.96 -9.87
C LEU A 541 -7.88 -19.74 -10.67
N GLU A 542 -8.46 -19.47 -11.84
CA GLU A 542 -8.17 -18.23 -12.61
C GLU A 542 -8.57 -16.96 -11.84
N LYS A 543 -9.74 -16.97 -11.18
CA LYS A 543 -10.19 -15.87 -10.33
C LYS A 543 -9.24 -15.65 -9.15
N LYS A 544 -8.90 -16.71 -8.41
CA LYS A 544 -7.94 -16.66 -7.30
C LYS A 544 -6.53 -16.27 -7.75
N GLY A 545 -6.12 -16.67 -8.95
CA GLY A 545 -4.87 -16.22 -9.58
C GLY A 545 -4.83 -14.72 -9.87
N LYS A 546 -5.95 -14.13 -10.28
CA LYS A 546 -6.11 -12.67 -10.45
C LYS A 546 -6.11 -11.95 -9.09
N GLU A 547 -6.87 -12.44 -8.11
CA GLU A 547 -6.89 -11.90 -6.75
C GLU A 547 -5.49 -11.91 -6.10
N ASN A 548 -4.74 -13.01 -6.21
CA ASN A 548 -3.39 -13.14 -5.65
C ASN A 548 -2.39 -12.19 -6.33
N LYS A 549 -2.49 -11.98 -7.65
CA LYS A 549 -1.70 -10.95 -8.36
C LYS A 549 -1.99 -9.54 -7.83
N ASN A 550 -3.26 -9.20 -7.61
CA ASN A 550 -3.64 -7.89 -7.07
C ASN A 550 -3.16 -7.70 -5.63
N LEU A 551 -3.27 -8.73 -4.77
CA LEU A 551 -2.75 -8.70 -3.41
C LEU A 551 -1.22 -8.52 -3.37
N LYS A 552 -0.47 -9.17 -4.27
CA LYS A 552 0.98 -8.96 -4.40
C LYS A 552 1.33 -7.53 -4.84
N ALA A 553 0.59 -6.96 -5.77
CA ALA A 553 0.77 -5.57 -6.18
C ALA A 553 0.47 -4.58 -5.03
N ASN A 554 -0.60 -4.81 -4.27
CA ASN A 554 -0.94 -4.00 -3.10
C ASN A 554 0.10 -4.11 -1.98
N ASN A 555 0.62 -5.32 -1.70
CA ASN A 555 1.71 -5.48 -0.73
C ASN A 555 2.97 -4.71 -1.17
N GLN A 556 3.38 -4.81 -2.44
CA GLN A 556 4.53 -4.04 -2.95
C GLN A 556 4.32 -2.51 -2.92
N TYR A 557 3.07 -2.05 -2.99
CA TYR A 557 2.72 -0.64 -2.80
C TYR A 557 2.81 -0.22 -1.33
N LEU A 558 2.26 -1.03 -0.41
CA LEU A 558 2.30 -0.80 1.03
C LEU A 558 3.73 -0.87 1.59
N GLU A 559 4.55 -1.79 1.09
CA GLU A 559 5.97 -1.94 1.43
C GLU A 559 6.78 -0.69 1.03
N LYS A 560 6.57 -0.16 -0.17
CA LYS A 560 7.15 1.15 -0.59
C LYS A 560 6.69 2.30 0.29
N ARG A 561 5.39 2.36 0.64
CA ARG A 561 4.84 3.37 1.56
C ARG A 561 5.43 3.26 2.96
N PHE A 562 5.65 2.05 3.45
CA PHE A 562 6.31 1.79 4.73
C PHE A 562 7.78 2.27 4.72
N ASP A 563 8.53 1.96 3.67
CA ASP A 563 9.90 2.45 3.50
C ASP A 563 9.96 3.99 3.38
N GLU A 564 8.97 4.62 2.76
CA GLU A 564 8.84 6.10 2.71
C GLU A 564 8.58 6.69 4.10
N CYS A 565 7.64 6.11 4.87
CA CYS A 565 7.38 6.50 6.25
C CYS A 565 8.62 6.33 7.14
N LYS A 566 9.32 5.18 7.05
CA LYS A 566 10.55 4.91 7.79
C LYS A 566 11.66 5.91 7.46
N ARG A 567 11.89 6.21 6.17
CA ARG A 567 12.84 7.25 5.73
C ARG A 567 12.42 8.65 6.17
N SER A 568 11.13 8.91 6.41
CA SER A 568 10.64 10.16 7.02
C SER A 568 10.93 10.21 8.53
N GLU A 569 10.68 9.11 9.24
CA GLU A 569 10.99 8.93 10.66
C GLU A 569 12.49 9.13 10.95
N GLU A 570 13.36 8.54 10.14
CA GLU A 570 14.83 8.70 10.22
C GLU A 570 15.28 10.15 10.00
N ARG A 571 14.62 10.90 9.10
CA ARG A 571 14.85 12.35 8.94
C ARG A 571 14.37 13.15 10.14
N MET A 572 13.19 12.82 10.70
CA MET A 572 12.69 13.50 11.89
C MET A 572 13.60 13.24 13.10
N LYS A 573 14.08 12.01 13.30
CA LYS A 573 15.06 11.67 14.35
C LYS A 573 16.36 12.45 14.20
N SER A 574 16.93 12.54 13.00
CA SER A 574 18.17 13.32 12.79
C SER A 574 17.96 14.84 12.98
N LEU A 575 16.80 15.39 12.57
CA LEU A 575 16.43 16.77 12.89
C LEU A 575 16.27 17.02 14.39
N TYR A 576 15.67 16.09 15.13
CA TYR A 576 15.56 16.16 16.60
C TYR A 576 16.94 16.16 17.28
N VAL A 577 17.87 15.30 16.85
CA VAL A 577 19.25 15.30 17.36
C VAL A 577 19.94 16.65 17.10
N ILE A 578 19.82 17.19 15.88
CA ILE A 578 20.37 18.51 15.51
C ILE A 578 19.73 19.65 16.34
N MET A 579 18.45 19.55 16.71
CA MET A 579 17.79 20.52 17.59
C MET A 579 18.23 20.39 19.05
N ALA A 580 18.39 19.16 19.57
CA ALA A 580 18.89 18.91 20.92
C ALA A 580 20.33 19.45 21.09
N ASP A 581 21.21 19.21 20.11
CA ASP A 581 22.57 19.77 20.10
C ASP A 581 22.57 21.31 20.07
N LYS A 582 21.62 21.93 19.36
CA LYS A 582 21.46 23.40 19.31
C LYS A 582 20.93 23.97 20.62
N LEU A 583 20.01 23.27 21.31
CA LEU A 583 19.51 23.65 22.62
C LEU A 583 20.64 23.55 23.65
N LYS A 584 21.31 22.40 23.76
CA LYS A 584 22.45 22.20 24.66
C LYS A 584 23.53 23.27 24.49
N LYS A 585 23.85 23.66 23.25
CA LYS A 585 24.82 24.76 22.98
C LYS A 585 24.32 26.15 23.38
N LYS A 586 23.00 26.38 23.43
CA LYS A 586 22.42 27.59 24.03
C LYS A 586 22.49 27.52 25.56
N ASP A 587 22.15 26.39 26.17
CA ASP A 587 22.19 26.22 27.62
C ASP A 587 23.64 26.40 28.13
N GLU A 588 24.61 25.77 27.46
CA GLU A 588 26.04 25.99 27.69
C GLU A 588 26.50 27.45 27.48
N ALA A 589 25.78 28.27 26.73
CA ALA A 589 26.06 29.70 26.54
C ALA A 589 25.38 30.55 27.61
N ILE A 590 24.15 30.19 28.01
CA ILE A 590 23.41 30.81 29.12
C ILE A 590 24.19 30.63 30.42
N SER A 591 24.62 29.40 30.76
CA SER A 591 25.42 29.17 31.98
C SER A 591 26.77 29.92 31.98
N LYS A 592 27.36 30.20 30.81
CA LYS A 592 28.57 31.02 30.67
C LYS A 592 28.28 32.54 30.82
N LEU A 593 27.04 32.98 30.62
CA LEU A 593 26.60 34.34 30.89
C LEU A 593 26.20 34.50 32.36
N GLU A 594 25.48 33.53 32.94
CA GLU A 594 25.13 33.49 34.36
C GLU A 594 26.39 33.52 35.25
N MET A 595 27.40 32.68 34.94
CA MET A 595 28.71 32.71 35.61
C MET A 595 29.51 34.01 35.41
N ARG A 596 29.12 34.89 34.49
CA ARG A 596 29.72 36.24 34.34
C ARG A 596 28.93 37.32 35.06
N ILE A 597 27.63 37.13 35.25
CA ILE A 597 26.75 38.05 35.97
C ILE A 597 26.92 37.89 37.48
N GLY A 598 27.07 36.66 37.98
CA GLY A 598 27.31 36.36 39.40
C GLY A 598 28.73 36.67 39.92
N VAL A 599 29.48 37.54 39.24
CA VAL A 599 30.86 37.97 39.60
C VAL A 599 30.97 39.52 39.62
N LEU A 600 29.82 40.20 39.66
CA LEU A 600 29.64 41.64 39.89
C LEU A 600 28.90 41.86 41.21
#